data_AF-A0A0F9Z3I7-F1
#
_entry.id   AF-A0A0F9Z3I7-F1
#
_cell.length_a   1.000
_cell.length_b   1.000
_cell.length_c   1.000
_cell.angle_alpha   90.00
_cell.angle_beta   90.00
_cell.angle_gamma   90.00
#
_symmetry.space_group_name_H-M   'P 1'
#
loop_
_entity.id
_entity.type
_entity.pdbx_description
1 polymer ?
#
loop_
_entity_poly.entity_id
_entity_poly.type
_entity_poly.pdbx_seq_one_letter_code
_entity_poly.pdbx_strand_id
1 'polypeptide(L)'
;MKKFVVLSVLSVLIVFLEACSQAQTNQPVTQVQDQPDTQTQDLTYTNSEYGFTLTIPSTWEDYTTKSGPKADGKSGTSDSVAFSLPSQSPLFVVYIYPIATWENVQKEEGPIPTYLEENNEYAFAYSMTQDAKNETMVARISEIKDILKTFKLIIAEPLSYSITGVTATVSKETKSFNYSKEQLEAMADECGTEHSDPNYFEFLISQFKNTTKTIYNFKYTGASQQSDTFIVSLLPNKGGYSSIEQFKKDFDICSAGGSEYPKMLNDNWLVFVNSCGTGFDDGTDKLNGCQEVKDIVEQTLKLT
;
A
#
# COMPACT_ATOMS: atom_id res chain seq x y z
N MET A 1 -41.81 -21.07 -5.57
CA MET A 1 -41.92 -22.26 -4.70
C MET A 1 -40.83 -23.26 -5.03
N LYS A 2 -39.68 -23.20 -4.34
CA LYS A 2 -38.67 -24.26 -4.35
C LYS A 2 -38.13 -24.40 -2.94
N LYS A 3 -38.29 -25.59 -2.36
CA LYS A 3 -38.00 -25.96 -0.98
C LYS A 3 -36.49 -26.21 -0.85
N PHE A 4 -35.84 -25.60 0.14
CA PHE A 4 -34.51 -26.02 0.58
C PHE A 4 -34.65 -27.05 1.70
N VAL A 5 -33.99 -28.19 1.48
CA VAL A 5 -33.87 -29.31 2.42
C VAL A 5 -32.72 -29.00 3.37
N VAL A 6 -33.02 -29.00 4.67
CA VAL A 6 -32.02 -28.94 5.76
C VAL A 6 -31.49 -30.35 5.97
N LEU A 7 -30.18 -30.55 5.84
CA LEU A 7 -29.52 -31.79 6.24
C LEU A 7 -28.55 -31.49 7.39
N SER A 8 -28.96 -31.85 8.59
CA SER A 8 -28.17 -31.85 9.80
C SER A 8 -27.15 -33.00 9.74
N VAL A 9 -25.86 -32.71 9.93
CA VAL A 9 -24.83 -33.74 10.10
C VAL A 9 -24.17 -33.62 11.46
N LEU A 10 -24.09 -34.79 12.05
CA LEU A 10 -23.89 -35.18 13.43
C LEU A 10 -22.42 -35.13 13.83
N SER A 11 -22.15 -34.57 15.01
CA SER A 11 -20.87 -34.61 15.72
C SER A 11 -20.47 -36.03 16.11
N VAL A 12 -19.21 -36.42 15.92
CA VAL A 12 -18.58 -37.53 16.64
C VAL A 12 -17.16 -37.10 17.06
N LEU A 13 -17.00 -36.86 18.36
CA LEU A 13 -15.72 -36.85 19.07
C LEU A 13 -15.19 -38.29 19.14
N ILE A 14 -13.91 -38.48 18.83
CA ILE A 14 -13.15 -39.65 19.31
C ILE A 14 -11.84 -39.15 19.90
N VAL A 15 -11.72 -39.34 21.22
CA VAL A 15 -10.51 -39.18 22.02
C VAL A 15 -9.79 -40.52 22.03
N PHE A 16 -8.54 -40.57 21.61
CA PHE A 16 -7.64 -41.68 21.92
C PHE A 16 -6.49 -41.17 22.78
N LEU A 17 -6.53 -41.59 24.05
CA LEU A 17 -5.42 -41.64 24.99
C LEU A 17 -4.67 -42.94 24.72
N GLU A 18 -3.37 -42.87 24.43
CA GLU A 18 -2.46 -43.97 24.72
C GLU A 18 -1.18 -43.43 25.36
N ALA A 19 -0.88 -44.01 26.53
CA ALA A 19 0.30 -43.81 27.33
C ALA A 19 1.08 -45.13 27.35
N CYS A 20 2.39 -45.07 27.09
CA CYS A 20 3.44 -46.02 27.50
C CYS A 20 4.75 -45.19 27.41
N SER A 21 5.41 -44.76 28.49
CA SER A 21 6.06 -45.46 29.60
C SER A 21 7.32 -46.26 29.21
N GLN A 22 8.45 -45.72 29.70
CA GLN A 22 9.78 -46.30 29.96
C GLN A 22 10.76 -46.59 28.82
N ALA A 23 11.90 -45.88 28.85
CA ALA A 23 13.15 -46.44 29.41
C ALA A 23 14.25 -45.35 29.44
N GLN A 24 14.64 -44.90 30.64
CA GLN A 24 15.85 -44.11 30.83
C GLN A 24 17.06 -45.04 30.84
N THR A 25 17.89 -44.94 29.80
CA THR A 25 19.24 -45.50 29.77
C THR A 25 20.23 -44.39 30.14
N ASN A 26 20.89 -44.54 31.28
CA ASN A 26 22.00 -43.68 31.70
C ASN A 26 23.18 -43.91 30.75
N GLN A 27 23.48 -42.91 29.91
CA GLN A 27 24.76 -42.78 29.22
C GLN A 27 25.59 -41.65 29.85
N PRO A 28 26.93 -41.74 29.82
CA PRO A 28 27.83 -40.76 30.41
C PRO A 28 27.75 -39.42 29.66
N VAL A 29 27.60 -38.35 30.42
CA VAL A 29 27.57 -36.96 29.94
C VAL A 29 28.97 -36.59 29.42
N THR A 30 29.11 -36.59 28.09
CA THR A 30 30.16 -35.85 27.39
C THR A 30 29.73 -34.38 27.37
N GLN A 31 30.49 -33.49 27.98
CA GLN A 31 30.27 -32.05 27.88
C GLN A 31 30.50 -31.61 26.43
N VAL A 32 29.40 -31.36 25.72
CA VAL A 32 29.40 -30.62 24.46
C VAL A 32 29.63 -29.16 24.83
N GLN A 33 30.76 -28.60 24.41
CA GLN A 33 30.98 -27.16 24.47
C GLN A 33 29.94 -26.49 23.57
N ASP A 34 29.10 -25.64 24.15
CA ASP A 34 28.22 -24.73 23.42
C ASP A 34 29.07 -23.89 22.47
N GLN A 35 29.01 -24.25 21.18
CA GLN A 35 29.53 -23.43 20.10
C GLN A 35 28.60 -22.21 19.97
N PRO A 36 29.11 -20.98 19.83
CA PRO A 36 28.25 -19.81 19.69
C PRO A 36 27.41 -19.97 18.43
N ASP A 37 26.09 -20.04 18.61
CA ASP A 37 25.11 -20.00 17.53
C ASP A 37 25.31 -18.67 16.79
N THR A 38 26.00 -18.73 15.66
CA THR A 38 26.13 -17.58 14.77
C THR A 38 24.80 -17.47 14.05
N GLN A 39 23.87 -16.72 14.65
CA GLN A 39 22.55 -16.53 14.10
C GLN A 39 22.68 -15.71 12.80
N THR A 40 22.70 -16.41 11.66
CA THR A 40 22.82 -15.78 10.35
C THR A 40 21.53 -15.03 10.06
N GLN A 41 21.63 -13.70 10.01
CA GLN A 41 20.49 -12.79 9.85
C GLN A 41 19.96 -12.82 8.41
N ASP A 42 18.64 -12.82 8.26
CA ASP A 42 17.99 -12.70 6.95
C ASP A 42 18.31 -11.36 6.28
N LEU A 43 18.41 -11.37 4.96
CA LEU A 43 18.71 -10.21 4.12
C LEU A 43 17.43 -9.62 3.54
N THR A 44 17.39 -8.31 3.31
CA THR A 44 16.29 -7.66 2.59
C THR A 44 16.75 -7.29 1.18
N TYR A 45 16.12 -7.89 0.17
CA TYR A 45 16.22 -7.44 -1.21
C TYR A 45 15.27 -6.26 -1.44
N THR A 46 15.77 -5.23 -2.11
CA THR A 46 15.01 -4.02 -2.47
C THR A 46 15.17 -3.77 -3.95
N ASN A 47 14.05 -3.71 -4.68
CA ASN A 47 14.03 -3.19 -6.04
C ASN A 47 13.44 -1.78 -6.00
N SER A 48 14.31 -0.77 -6.06
CA SER A 48 13.90 0.63 -6.01
C SER A 48 13.27 1.13 -7.30
N GLU A 49 13.52 0.46 -8.43
CA GLU A 49 12.96 0.83 -9.74
C GLU A 49 11.46 0.56 -9.82
N TYR A 50 11.02 -0.62 -9.38
CA TYR A 50 9.61 -1.02 -9.38
C TYR A 50 8.96 -0.98 -7.99
N GLY A 51 9.69 -0.53 -6.97
CA GLY A 51 9.16 -0.26 -5.65
C GLY A 51 8.66 -1.51 -4.91
N PHE A 52 9.50 -2.53 -4.74
CA PHE A 52 9.15 -3.69 -3.90
C PHE A 52 10.33 -4.25 -3.10
N THR A 53 10.02 -5.03 -2.06
CA THR A 53 10.99 -5.71 -1.20
C THR A 53 10.65 -7.19 -1.02
N LEU A 54 11.69 -7.99 -0.70
CA LEU A 54 11.60 -9.39 -0.29
C LEU A 54 12.59 -9.63 0.85
N THR A 55 12.23 -10.48 1.81
CA THR A 55 13.16 -11.06 2.78
C THR A 55 13.74 -12.35 2.19
N ILE A 56 15.06 -12.37 2.04
CA ILE A 56 15.85 -13.46 1.53
C ILE A 56 16.53 -14.15 2.72
N PRO A 57 16.27 -15.45 2.97
CA PRO A 57 16.84 -16.13 4.12
C PRO A 57 18.35 -16.21 3.99
N SER A 58 19.04 -16.24 5.14
CA SER A 58 20.50 -16.34 5.19
C SER A 58 21.09 -17.53 4.44
N THR A 59 20.29 -18.58 4.25
CA THR A 59 20.63 -19.77 3.43
C THR A 59 20.88 -19.46 1.95
N TRP A 60 20.54 -18.26 1.49
CA TRP A 60 20.74 -17.72 0.15
C TRP A 60 21.92 -16.73 0.09
N GLU A 61 22.93 -16.83 0.95
CA GLU A 61 24.05 -15.86 1.03
C GLU A 61 24.68 -15.43 -0.31
N ASP A 62 24.77 -16.34 -1.28
CA ASP A 62 25.38 -16.09 -2.61
C ASP A 62 24.35 -15.83 -3.73
N TYR A 63 23.13 -15.44 -3.40
CA TYR A 63 22.13 -15.17 -4.42
C TYR A 63 22.50 -13.94 -5.27
N THR A 64 22.06 -13.98 -6.53
CA THR A 64 22.19 -12.86 -7.45
C THR A 64 20.85 -12.53 -8.06
N THR A 65 20.64 -11.26 -8.38
CA THR A 65 19.51 -10.78 -9.17
C THR A 65 19.99 -10.18 -10.48
N LYS A 66 19.21 -10.39 -11.54
CA LYS A 66 19.42 -9.80 -12.87
C LYS A 66 18.07 -9.49 -13.51
N SER A 67 18.04 -8.60 -14.48
CA SER A 67 16.90 -8.51 -15.40
C SER A 67 16.65 -9.90 -15.98
N GLY A 68 15.45 -10.41 -15.76
CA GLY A 68 15.07 -11.76 -16.18
C GLY A 68 14.65 -11.82 -17.65
N PRO A 69 14.23 -13.00 -18.13
CA PRO A 69 13.55 -13.08 -19.41
C PRO A 69 12.29 -12.24 -19.36
N LYS A 70 12.07 -11.41 -20.39
CA LYS A 70 10.77 -10.78 -20.58
C LYS A 70 9.77 -11.90 -20.86
N ALA A 71 8.59 -11.83 -20.24
CA ALA A 71 7.51 -12.70 -20.70
C ALA A 71 7.00 -12.13 -22.01
N ASP A 72 7.55 -12.63 -23.12
CA ASP A 72 7.12 -12.25 -24.47
C ASP A 72 5.93 -13.14 -24.88
N GLY A 73 4.73 -12.74 -24.43
CA GLY A 73 3.47 -13.38 -24.80
C GLY A 73 2.77 -12.65 -25.95
N LYS A 74 1.66 -13.21 -26.45
CA LYS A 74 0.80 -12.50 -27.41
C LYS A 74 0.20 -11.24 -26.79
N SER A 75 0.11 -11.20 -25.46
CA SER A 75 -0.52 -10.13 -24.67
C SER A 75 0.39 -8.94 -24.36
N GLY A 76 1.67 -8.97 -24.71
CA GLY A 76 2.62 -7.87 -24.51
C GLY A 76 3.93 -8.31 -23.86
N THR A 77 4.77 -7.32 -23.54
CA THR A 77 6.08 -7.53 -22.89
C THR A 77 5.99 -7.16 -21.41
N SER A 78 6.63 -7.95 -20.55
CA SER A 78 6.93 -7.59 -19.16
C SER A 78 8.41 -7.32 -18.96
N ASP A 79 8.71 -6.54 -17.93
CA ASP A 79 10.03 -6.59 -17.31
C ASP A 79 10.03 -7.66 -16.21
N SER A 80 11.22 -8.05 -15.75
CA SER A 80 11.33 -9.09 -14.74
C SER A 80 12.65 -9.03 -13.98
N VAL A 81 12.63 -9.59 -12.77
CA VAL A 81 13.81 -9.80 -11.93
C VAL A 81 13.96 -11.31 -11.68
N ALA A 82 15.06 -11.88 -12.15
CA ALA A 82 15.42 -13.27 -11.96
C ALA A 82 16.34 -13.44 -10.75
N PHE A 83 15.98 -14.34 -9.83
CA PHE A 83 16.73 -14.68 -8.63
C PHE A 83 17.44 -16.02 -8.83
N SER A 84 18.74 -16.05 -8.61
CA SER A 84 19.61 -17.18 -8.98
C SER A 84 20.63 -17.49 -7.90
N LEU A 85 21.07 -18.74 -7.83
CA LEU A 85 22.23 -19.18 -7.06
C LEU A 85 23.32 -19.69 -8.02
N PRO A 86 24.60 -19.75 -7.61
CA PRO A 86 25.69 -20.16 -8.50
C PRO A 86 25.47 -21.52 -9.19
N SER A 87 24.80 -22.44 -8.51
CA SER A 87 24.48 -23.76 -9.06
C SER A 87 23.35 -23.71 -10.10
N GLN A 88 22.37 -22.80 -9.96
CA GLN A 88 21.15 -22.79 -10.77
C GLN A 88 20.58 -21.38 -10.98
N SER A 89 20.32 -21.04 -12.24
CA SER A 89 19.87 -19.72 -12.69
C SER A 89 18.83 -19.86 -13.80
N PRO A 90 17.63 -19.28 -13.68
CA PRO A 90 17.02 -18.75 -12.45
C PRO A 90 16.39 -19.84 -11.58
N LEU A 91 16.20 -19.55 -10.30
CA LEU A 91 15.36 -20.35 -9.38
C LEU A 91 13.92 -19.84 -9.39
N PHE A 92 13.72 -18.52 -9.36
CA PHE A 92 12.43 -17.90 -9.61
C PHE A 92 12.58 -16.55 -10.28
N VAL A 93 11.47 -16.07 -10.84
CA VAL A 93 11.38 -14.80 -11.55
C VAL A 93 10.17 -14.06 -11.01
N VAL A 94 10.35 -12.79 -10.64
CA VAL A 94 9.26 -11.84 -10.40
C VAL A 94 9.07 -11.05 -11.69
N TYR A 95 7.90 -11.17 -12.30
CA TYR A 95 7.48 -10.40 -13.47
C TYR A 95 6.77 -9.13 -13.05
N ILE A 96 7.01 -8.06 -13.80
CA ILE A 96 6.42 -6.74 -13.63
C ILE A 96 5.66 -6.42 -14.91
N TYR A 97 4.34 -6.50 -14.84
CA TYR A 97 3.43 -6.26 -15.97
C TYR A 97 2.79 -4.88 -15.83
N PRO A 98 2.76 -4.05 -16.88
CA PRO A 98 1.80 -2.95 -16.93
C PRO A 98 0.38 -3.50 -16.69
N ILE A 99 -0.46 -2.80 -15.93
CA ILE A 99 -1.81 -3.30 -15.56
C ILE A 99 -2.61 -3.77 -16.80
N ALA A 100 -2.62 -2.97 -17.87
CA ALA A 100 -3.31 -3.33 -19.11
C ALA A 100 -2.78 -4.61 -19.78
N THR A 101 -1.49 -4.91 -19.61
CA THR A 101 -0.88 -6.14 -20.10
C THR A 101 -1.28 -7.33 -19.23
N TRP A 102 -1.28 -7.17 -17.90
CA TRP A 102 -1.64 -8.22 -16.95
C TRP A 102 -3.05 -8.77 -17.17
N GLU A 103 -4.03 -7.91 -17.40
CA GLU A 103 -5.42 -8.30 -17.69
C GLU A 103 -5.55 -9.22 -18.93
N ASN A 104 -4.62 -9.10 -19.88
CA ASN A 104 -4.58 -9.94 -21.07
C ASN A 104 -3.85 -11.25 -20.81
N VAL A 105 -2.73 -11.21 -20.07
CA VAL A 105 -1.98 -12.39 -19.63
C VAL A 105 -2.88 -13.37 -18.85
N GLN A 106 -3.77 -12.86 -18.01
CA GLN A 106 -4.71 -13.69 -17.26
C GLN A 106 -5.72 -14.46 -18.12
N LYS A 107 -5.87 -14.08 -19.40
CA LYS A 107 -6.80 -14.72 -20.35
C LYS A 107 -6.10 -15.70 -21.30
N GLU A 108 -4.77 -15.77 -21.25
CA GLU A 108 -4.01 -16.66 -22.12
C GLU A 108 -4.19 -18.13 -21.72
N GLU A 109 -4.12 -19.03 -22.71
CA GLU A 109 -4.08 -20.47 -22.47
C GLU A 109 -2.65 -20.91 -22.12
N GLY A 110 -2.49 -21.64 -21.02
CA GLY A 110 -1.20 -22.20 -20.61
C GLY A 110 -0.86 -21.90 -19.15
N PRO A 111 0.40 -22.15 -18.74
CA PRO A 111 0.86 -21.79 -17.41
C PRO A 111 0.94 -20.27 -17.27
N ILE A 112 0.16 -19.72 -16.34
CA ILE A 112 0.14 -18.30 -16.02
C ILE A 112 0.98 -18.07 -14.74
N PRO A 113 1.82 -17.02 -14.68
CA PRO A 113 2.50 -16.62 -13.45
C PRO A 113 1.50 -16.42 -12.29
N THR A 114 1.94 -16.73 -11.08
CA THR A 114 1.11 -16.56 -9.89
C THR A 114 1.16 -15.11 -9.43
N TYR A 115 -0.01 -14.47 -9.27
CA TYR A 115 -0.14 -13.11 -8.77
C TYR A 115 0.49 -12.94 -7.38
N LEU A 116 1.14 -11.80 -7.15
CA LEU A 116 1.67 -11.38 -5.85
C LEU A 116 0.88 -10.20 -5.30
N GLU A 117 0.97 -9.05 -5.96
CA GLU A 117 0.36 -7.79 -5.57
C GLU A 117 0.33 -6.85 -6.77
N GLU A 118 -0.33 -5.69 -6.66
CA GLU A 118 -0.33 -4.65 -7.69
C GLU A 118 -0.21 -3.25 -7.07
N ASN A 119 0.39 -2.33 -7.82
CA ASN A 119 0.32 -0.90 -7.55
C ASN A 119 -0.47 -0.21 -8.68
N ASN A 120 -0.48 1.13 -8.70
CA ASN A 120 -1.25 1.88 -9.70
C ASN A 120 -0.74 1.69 -11.15
N GLU A 121 0.49 1.23 -11.34
CA GLU A 121 1.14 1.11 -12.66
C GLU A 121 1.38 -0.34 -13.09
N TYR A 122 1.66 -1.22 -12.13
CA TYR A 122 2.11 -2.58 -12.39
C TYR A 122 1.40 -3.63 -11.54
N ALA A 123 1.15 -4.78 -12.16
CA ALA A 123 0.88 -6.04 -11.47
C ALA A 123 2.16 -6.87 -11.37
N PHE A 124 2.40 -7.42 -10.18
CA PHE A 124 3.53 -8.27 -9.88
C PHE A 124 3.08 -9.72 -9.82
N ALA A 125 3.81 -10.59 -10.51
CA ALA A 125 3.53 -12.02 -10.50
C ALA A 125 4.85 -12.80 -10.48
N TYR A 126 4.82 -14.09 -10.17
CA TYR A 126 6.02 -14.91 -10.16
C TYR A 126 5.86 -16.24 -10.88
N SER A 127 6.98 -16.77 -11.34
CA SER A 127 7.14 -18.19 -11.64
C SER A 127 8.42 -18.72 -11.01
N MET A 128 8.47 -20.03 -10.80
CA MET A 128 9.64 -20.71 -10.27
C MET A 128 10.02 -21.89 -11.13
N THR A 129 11.29 -22.27 -11.07
CA THR A 129 11.79 -23.48 -11.72
C THR A 129 11.13 -24.73 -11.10
N GLN A 130 10.90 -25.75 -11.92
CA GLN A 130 10.31 -27.02 -11.47
C GLN A 130 11.39 -28.07 -11.17
N ASP A 131 12.57 -27.93 -11.79
CA ASP A 131 13.66 -28.89 -11.71
C ASP A 131 14.75 -28.39 -10.76
N ALA A 132 15.36 -29.30 -10.02
CA ALA A 132 16.52 -29.01 -9.18
C ALA A 132 17.76 -29.67 -9.77
N LYS A 133 18.86 -28.92 -9.91
CA LYS A 133 20.14 -29.48 -10.38
C LYS A 133 20.84 -30.40 -9.37
N ASN A 134 20.54 -30.24 -8.08
CA ASN A 134 21.10 -31.04 -6.98
C ASN A 134 20.21 -30.91 -5.73
N GLU A 135 20.49 -31.71 -4.69
CA GLU A 135 19.72 -31.73 -3.44
C GLU A 135 19.68 -30.38 -2.73
N THR A 136 20.77 -29.60 -2.78
CA THR A 136 20.77 -28.23 -2.25
C THR A 136 19.75 -27.35 -2.96
N MET A 137 19.62 -27.45 -4.29
CA MET A 137 18.59 -26.70 -5.03
C MET A 137 17.18 -27.20 -4.72
N VAL A 138 16.97 -28.47 -4.38
CA VAL A 138 15.66 -28.95 -3.90
C VAL A 138 15.24 -28.19 -2.64
N ALA A 139 16.16 -28.07 -1.67
CA ALA A 139 15.92 -27.31 -0.45
C ALA A 139 15.64 -25.84 -0.76
N ARG A 140 16.45 -25.19 -1.60
CA ARG A 140 16.27 -23.77 -1.97
C ARG A 140 14.97 -23.51 -2.72
N ILE A 141 14.56 -24.40 -3.61
CA ILE A 141 13.26 -24.28 -4.32
C ILE A 141 12.09 -24.34 -3.32
N SER A 142 12.20 -25.16 -2.27
CA SER A 142 11.15 -25.25 -1.24
C SER A 142 10.97 -23.95 -0.44
N GLU A 143 12.03 -23.15 -0.29
CA GLU A 143 12.03 -21.87 0.44
C GLU A 143 11.38 -20.72 -0.35
N ILE A 144 11.31 -20.83 -1.69
CA ILE A 144 10.85 -19.73 -2.58
C ILE A 144 9.46 -19.22 -2.20
N LYS A 145 8.53 -20.13 -1.85
CA LYS A 145 7.18 -19.72 -1.46
C LYS A 145 7.17 -18.89 -0.19
N ASP A 146 8.06 -19.18 0.76
CA ASP A 146 8.15 -18.41 2.00
C ASP A 146 8.82 -17.06 1.77
N ILE A 147 9.83 -16.99 0.89
CA ILE A 147 10.39 -15.72 0.40
C ILE A 147 9.27 -14.86 -0.20
N LEU A 148 8.47 -15.40 -1.11
CA LEU A 148 7.44 -14.64 -1.82
C LEU A 148 6.29 -14.17 -0.92
N LYS A 149 6.01 -14.85 0.19
CA LYS A 149 5.08 -14.34 1.22
C LYS A 149 5.55 -13.05 1.87
N THR A 150 6.85 -12.76 1.80
CA THR A 150 7.43 -11.51 2.33
C THR A 150 7.41 -10.37 1.32
N PHE A 151 6.87 -10.61 0.11
CA PHE A 151 6.73 -9.58 -0.91
C PHE A 151 5.92 -8.41 -0.36
N LYS A 152 6.52 -7.22 -0.42
CA LYS A 152 5.87 -5.97 -0.01
C LYS A 152 6.20 -4.89 -1.01
N LEU A 153 5.17 -4.19 -1.48
CA LEU A 153 5.38 -2.95 -2.21
C LEU A 153 5.99 -1.91 -1.28
N ILE A 154 6.99 -1.22 -1.80
CA ILE A 154 7.47 0.05 -1.26
C ILE A 154 6.44 1.06 -1.71
N ILE A 155 5.46 1.34 -0.84
CA ILE A 155 4.56 2.45 -1.06
C ILE A 155 5.41 3.70 -0.88
N ALA A 156 5.94 4.23 -1.99
CA ALA A 156 6.59 5.52 -1.99
C ALA A 156 5.59 6.51 -1.43
N GLU A 157 5.91 7.11 -0.28
CA GLU A 157 5.01 8.02 0.38
C GLU A 157 4.76 9.20 -0.57
N PRO A 158 3.54 9.35 -1.10
CA PRO A 158 3.22 10.35 -2.13
C PRO A 158 3.30 11.78 -1.59
N LEU A 159 3.40 11.92 -0.27
CA LEU A 159 3.49 13.18 0.43
C LEU A 159 4.67 13.14 1.40
N SER A 160 5.63 14.04 1.20
CA SER A 160 6.69 14.31 2.16
C SER A 160 6.39 15.58 2.95
N TYR A 161 6.82 15.63 4.20
CA TYR A 161 6.58 16.73 5.14
C TYR A 161 7.61 16.71 6.27
N SER A 162 7.68 17.78 7.05
CA SER A 162 8.45 17.87 8.28
C SER A 162 7.61 18.43 9.43
N ILE A 163 7.79 17.86 10.62
CA ILE A 163 7.29 18.41 11.88
C ILE A 163 8.43 19.01 12.72
N THR A 164 9.65 19.12 12.17
CA THR A 164 10.78 19.73 12.88
C THR A 164 10.46 21.19 13.18
N GLY A 165 10.50 21.55 14.46
CA GLY A 165 10.15 22.89 14.93
C GLY A 165 8.80 22.98 15.65
N VAL A 166 8.00 21.91 15.64
CA VAL A 166 6.74 21.84 16.40
C VAL A 166 6.61 20.51 17.14
N THR A 167 5.99 20.52 18.33
CA THR A 167 5.67 19.29 19.06
C THR A 167 4.36 18.70 18.54
N ALA A 168 4.47 17.77 17.59
CA ALA A 168 3.32 17.14 16.96
C ALA A 168 3.51 15.62 16.80
N THR A 169 2.39 14.90 16.76
CA THR A 169 2.33 13.50 16.31
C THR A 169 1.60 13.43 14.97
N VAL A 170 1.95 12.43 14.16
CA VAL A 170 1.26 12.19 12.88
C VAL A 170 0.58 10.83 12.91
N SER A 171 -0.69 10.81 12.54
CA SER A 171 -1.42 9.58 12.24
C SER A 171 -2.03 9.63 10.84
N LYS A 172 -2.28 8.46 10.25
CA LYS A 172 -2.89 8.33 8.92
C LYS A 172 -4.16 7.50 9.01
N GLU A 173 -5.15 7.88 8.21
CA GLU A 173 -6.34 7.08 7.98
C GLU A 173 -6.77 7.18 6.51
N THR A 174 -7.57 6.23 6.06
CA THR A 174 -8.12 6.22 4.70
C THR A 174 -9.63 6.44 4.77
N LYS A 175 -10.15 7.36 3.96
CA LYS A 175 -11.60 7.60 3.84
C LYS A 175 -12.05 7.52 2.38
N SER A 176 -13.28 7.10 2.17
CA SER A 176 -13.90 7.16 0.84
C SER A 176 -14.04 8.62 0.39
N PHE A 177 -13.73 8.90 -0.87
CA PHE A 177 -13.98 10.17 -1.51
C PHE A 177 -15.25 10.04 -2.37
N ASN A 178 -16.39 10.26 -1.73
CA ASN A 178 -17.70 10.10 -2.36
C ASN A 178 -18.46 11.43 -2.25
N TYR A 179 -18.78 12.01 -3.40
CA TYR A 179 -19.80 13.04 -3.51
C TYR A 179 -21.04 12.43 -4.17
N SER A 180 -22.21 12.81 -3.68
CA SER A 180 -23.46 12.60 -4.41
C SER A 180 -23.66 13.69 -5.46
N LYS A 181 -24.51 13.42 -6.45
CA LYS A 181 -24.87 14.40 -7.48
C LYS A 181 -25.48 15.64 -6.83
N GLU A 182 -26.38 15.41 -5.90
CA GLU A 182 -27.11 16.46 -5.16
C GLU A 182 -26.15 17.33 -4.33
N GLN A 183 -25.07 16.76 -3.79
CA GLN A 183 -24.07 17.52 -3.05
C GLN A 183 -23.29 18.46 -3.98
N LEU A 184 -22.88 17.99 -5.17
CA LEU A 184 -22.13 18.81 -6.12
C LEU A 184 -23.03 19.89 -6.75
N GLU A 185 -24.28 19.55 -7.06
CA GLU A 185 -25.29 20.52 -7.53
C GLU A 185 -25.51 21.62 -6.50
N ALA A 186 -25.67 21.27 -5.21
CA ALA A 186 -25.84 22.25 -4.16
C ALA A 186 -24.61 23.17 -3.99
N MET A 187 -23.40 22.64 -4.17
CA MET A 187 -22.16 23.44 -4.16
C MET A 187 -22.10 24.40 -5.34
N ALA A 188 -22.44 23.93 -6.55
CA ALA A 188 -22.50 24.77 -7.74
C ALA A 188 -23.52 25.90 -7.61
N ASP A 189 -24.70 25.59 -7.07
CA ASP A 189 -25.75 26.56 -6.78
C ASP A 189 -25.30 27.61 -5.75
N GLU A 190 -24.63 27.20 -4.67
CA GLU A 190 -24.04 28.13 -3.68
C GLU A 190 -23.04 29.09 -4.33
N CYS A 191 -22.29 28.59 -5.31
CA CYS A 191 -21.28 29.34 -6.04
C CYS A 191 -21.79 30.13 -7.23
N GLY A 192 -23.07 29.98 -7.58
CA GLY A 192 -23.65 30.62 -8.77
C GLY A 192 -23.03 30.12 -10.07
N THR A 193 -22.51 28.90 -10.09
CA THR A 193 -21.92 28.27 -11.27
C THR A 193 -22.97 27.46 -12.01
N GLU A 194 -23.16 27.74 -13.30
CA GLU A 194 -24.03 26.93 -14.16
C GLU A 194 -23.19 26.01 -15.05
N HIS A 195 -23.54 24.73 -15.06
CA HIS A 195 -22.95 23.73 -15.97
C HIS A 195 -23.95 23.38 -17.06
N SER A 196 -23.55 23.57 -18.32
CA SER A 196 -24.46 23.41 -19.47
C SER A 196 -24.83 21.95 -19.80
N ASP A 197 -24.03 20.99 -19.33
CA ASP A 197 -24.27 19.56 -19.56
C ASP A 197 -25.06 18.95 -18.38
N PRO A 198 -26.27 18.41 -18.60
CA PRO A 198 -27.08 17.81 -17.54
C PRO A 198 -26.45 16.56 -16.90
N ASN A 199 -25.45 15.95 -17.55
CA ASN A 199 -24.73 14.77 -17.06
C ASN A 199 -23.37 15.13 -16.44
N TYR A 200 -23.03 16.41 -16.32
CA TYR A 200 -21.72 16.88 -15.87
C TYR A 200 -21.29 16.28 -14.52
N PHE A 201 -22.15 16.36 -13.50
CA PHE A 201 -21.83 15.83 -12.17
C PHE A 201 -21.82 14.31 -12.12
N GLU A 202 -22.62 13.63 -12.93
CA GLU A 202 -22.58 12.16 -13.02
C GLU A 202 -21.26 11.70 -13.63
N PHE A 203 -20.80 12.39 -14.68
CA PHE A 203 -19.49 12.16 -15.26
C PHE A 203 -18.39 12.41 -14.23
N LEU A 204 -18.42 13.53 -13.50
CA LEU A 204 -17.44 13.86 -12.48
C LEU A 204 -17.38 12.80 -11.37
N ILE A 205 -18.53 12.38 -10.83
CA ILE A 205 -18.62 11.31 -9.83
C ILE A 205 -18.04 9.99 -10.37
N SER A 206 -18.28 9.68 -11.65
CA SER A 206 -17.76 8.46 -12.26
C SER A 206 -16.23 8.40 -12.28
N GLN A 207 -15.55 9.55 -12.46
CA GLN A 207 -14.08 9.63 -12.42
C GLN A 207 -13.52 9.23 -11.05
N PHE A 208 -14.26 9.53 -9.98
CA PHE A 208 -13.84 9.28 -8.61
C PHE A 208 -14.49 8.05 -7.97
N LYS A 209 -15.23 7.24 -8.74
CA LYS A 209 -15.89 6.04 -8.21
C LYS A 209 -14.89 5.11 -7.51
N ASN A 210 -15.27 4.64 -6.33
CA ASN A 210 -14.46 3.78 -5.46
C ASN A 210 -13.08 4.38 -5.09
N THR A 211 -12.93 5.70 -5.15
CA THR A 211 -11.70 6.36 -4.78
C THR A 211 -11.66 6.58 -3.28
N THR A 212 -10.49 6.38 -2.70
CA THR A 212 -10.21 6.75 -1.32
C THR A 212 -9.19 7.88 -1.28
N LYS A 213 -9.22 8.67 -0.22
CA LYS A 213 -8.20 9.65 0.13
C LYS A 213 -7.48 9.22 1.39
N THR A 214 -6.18 9.51 1.47
CA THR A 214 -5.39 9.36 2.68
C THR A 214 -5.42 10.67 3.45
N ILE A 215 -5.76 10.60 4.73
CA ILE A 215 -5.85 11.75 5.62
C ILE A 215 -4.70 11.67 6.62
N TYR A 216 -3.86 12.69 6.63
CA TYR A 216 -2.77 12.90 7.56
C TYR A 216 -3.24 13.84 8.65
N ASN A 217 -3.27 13.35 9.89
CA ASN A 217 -3.64 14.12 11.06
C ASN A 217 -2.37 14.50 11.83
N PHE A 218 -2.01 15.78 11.76
CA PHE A 218 -0.89 16.35 12.49
C PHE A 218 -1.42 16.97 13.78
N LYS A 219 -1.33 16.21 14.86
CA LYS A 219 -1.89 16.59 16.17
C LYS A 219 -0.82 17.22 17.05
N TYR A 220 -1.04 18.47 17.43
CA TYR A 220 -0.23 19.18 18.42
C TYR A 220 -0.31 18.48 19.78
N THR A 221 0.84 18.29 20.43
CA THR A 221 0.90 17.57 21.71
C THR A 221 0.89 18.49 22.93
N GLY A 222 0.98 19.81 22.73
CA GLY A 222 0.88 20.80 23.80
C GLY A 222 -0.57 21.19 24.12
N ALA A 223 -0.76 22.08 25.10
CA ALA A 223 -2.06 22.65 25.39
C ALA A 223 -2.50 23.61 24.26
N SER A 224 -3.74 23.46 23.80
CA SER A 224 -4.34 24.27 22.74
C SER A 224 -5.62 24.96 23.22
N GLN A 225 -5.89 26.18 22.78
CA GLN A 225 -7.18 26.87 22.99
C GLN A 225 -8.30 26.33 22.11
N GLN A 226 -7.96 25.85 20.91
CA GLN A 226 -8.91 25.37 19.90
C GLN A 226 -8.52 23.98 19.38
N SER A 227 -9.00 23.60 18.19
CA SER A 227 -8.53 22.41 17.47
C SER A 227 -7.01 22.30 17.57
N ASP A 228 -6.55 21.12 17.95
CA ASP A 228 -5.14 20.79 18.08
C ASP A 228 -4.60 20.07 16.84
N THR A 229 -5.43 19.85 15.82
CA THR A 229 -5.11 18.98 14.69
C THR A 229 -5.18 19.72 13.36
N PHE A 230 -4.03 19.79 12.67
CA PHE A 230 -3.93 20.18 11.27
C PHE A 230 -4.12 18.95 10.39
N ILE A 231 -4.98 19.04 9.38
CA ILE A 231 -5.39 17.94 8.53
C ILE A 231 -4.90 18.21 7.11
N VAL A 232 -4.16 17.24 6.56
CA VAL A 232 -3.79 17.21 5.14
C VAL A 232 -4.42 15.99 4.51
N SER A 233 -5.23 16.20 3.49
CA SER A 233 -5.87 15.13 2.72
C SER A 233 -5.19 14.98 1.37
N LEU A 234 -4.91 13.74 0.99
CA LEU A 234 -4.28 13.37 -0.26
C LEU A 234 -5.22 12.51 -1.08
N LEU A 235 -5.56 12.96 -2.28
CA LEU A 235 -6.49 12.30 -3.19
C LEU A 235 -5.79 11.97 -4.51
N PRO A 236 -5.96 10.76 -5.08
CA PRO A 236 -5.49 10.47 -6.42
C PRO A 236 -6.09 11.44 -7.47
N ASN A 237 -5.28 11.97 -8.37
CA ASN A 237 -5.68 12.89 -9.44
C ASN A 237 -6.34 12.15 -10.62
N LYS A 238 -7.40 11.37 -10.35
CA LYS A 238 -8.10 10.59 -11.37
C LYS A 238 -8.81 11.45 -12.43
N GLY A 239 -9.15 12.70 -12.09
CA GLY A 239 -9.73 13.65 -13.03
C GLY A 239 -8.74 14.21 -14.05
N GLY A 240 -7.43 13.93 -13.91
CA GLY A 240 -6.41 14.44 -14.82
C GLY A 240 -6.27 15.97 -14.75
N TYR A 241 -6.43 16.55 -13.56
CA TYR A 241 -6.33 17.99 -13.35
C TYR A 241 -4.90 18.46 -13.54
N SER A 242 -4.72 19.49 -14.36
CA SER A 242 -3.42 20.13 -14.61
C SER A 242 -3.19 21.38 -13.76
N SER A 243 -4.23 21.89 -13.11
CA SER A 243 -4.19 23.07 -12.23
C SER A 243 -5.22 22.99 -11.11
N ILE A 244 -4.94 23.67 -10.00
CA ILE A 244 -5.85 23.75 -8.85
C ILE A 244 -7.13 24.50 -9.23
N GLU A 245 -7.03 25.45 -10.15
CA GLU A 245 -8.14 26.23 -10.70
C GLU A 245 -9.11 25.34 -11.46
N GLN A 246 -8.61 24.38 -12.25
CA GLN A 246 -9.44 23.39 -12.93
C GLN A 246 -10.20 22.53 -11.93
N PHE A 247 -9.53 22.05 -10.88
CA PHE A 247 -10.19 21.29 -9.82
C PHE A 247 -11.26 22.12 -9.10
N LYS A 248 -10.95 23.37 -8.72
CA LYS A 248 -11.87 24.28 -8.02
C LYS A 248 -13.13 24.58 -8.83
N LYS A 249 -13.00 24.62 -10.16
CA LYS A 249 -14.12 24.82 -11.07
C LYS A 249 -15.05 23.61 -11.10
N ASP A 250 -14.49 22.40 -11.03
CA ASP A 250 -15.29 21.17 -11.09
C ASP A 250 -15.97 20.82 -9.76
N PHE A 251 -15.38 21.24 -8.63
CA PHE A 251 -15.96 21.05 -7.30
C PHE A 251 -16.56 22.32 -6.70
N ASP A 252 -16.73 23.37 -7.51
CA ASP A 252 -17.39 24.63 -7.14
C ASP A 252 -17.01 25.12 -5.73
N ILE A 253 -15.72 25.37 -5.51
CA ILE A 253 -15.21 25.83 -4.21
C ILE A 253 -15.13 27.36 -4.20
N CYS A 254 -16.23 28.04 -3.87
CA CYS A 254 -16.32 29.52 -3.86
C CYS A 254 -16.26 30.16 -2.46
N SER A 255 -16.63 29.43 -1.39
CA SER A 255 -16.73 29.99 -0.04
C SER A 255 -15.47 29.74 0.81
N ALA A 256 -15.02 30.77 1.53
CA ALA A 256 -14.06 30.65 2.61
C ALA A 256 -14.74 30.02 3.85
N GLY A 257 -14.94 28.71 3.83
CA GLY A 257 -15.55 27.99 4.96
C GLY A 257 -15.54 26.46 4.89
N GLY A 258 -15.01 25.90 3.80
CA GLY A 258 -14.83 24.45 3.67
C GLY A 258 -13.87 23.86 4.69
N SER A 259 -14.04 22.56 4.98
CA SER A 259 -13.12 21.80 5.84
C SER A 259 -11.80 21.43 5.14
N GLU A 260 -11.74 21.55 3.82
CA GLU A 260 -10.59 21.16 3.00
C GLU A 260 -10.44 22.12 1.82
N TYR A 261 -9.23 22.65 1.62
CA TYR A 261 -8.90 23.57 0.54
C TYR A 261 -7.78 22.99 -0.33
N PRO A 262 -7.95 22.93 -1.66
CA PRO A 262 -6.91 22.40 -2.54
C PRO A 262 -5.69 23.33 -2.51
N LYS A 263 -4.53 22.72 -2.28
CA LYS A 263 -3.24 23.40 -2.01
C LYS A 263 -2.24 23.23 -3.15
N MET A 264 -2.05 22.01 -3.61
CA MET A 264 -1.09 21.67 -4.67
C MET A 264 -1.49 20.36 -5.36
N LEU A 265 -0.97 20.12 -6.56
CA LEU A 265 -1.20 18.90 -7.32
C LEU A 265 0.02 18.51 -8.16
N ASN A 266 0.04 17.26 -8.60
CA ASN A 266 0.84 16.77 -9.73
C ASN A 266 -0.04 15.83 -10.57
N ASP A 267 0.56 15.14 -11.54
CA ASP A 267 -0.18 14.23 -12.44
C ASP A 267 -0.90 13.09 -11.70
N ASN A 268 -0.44 12.75 -10.50
CA ASN A 268 -0.91 11.60 -9.73
C ASN A 268 -1.77 11.97 -8.51
N TRP A 269 -1.59 13.16 -7.95
CA TRP A 269 -2.12 13.50 -6.62
C TRP A 269 -2.62 14.94 -6.52
N LEU A 270 -3.66 15.11 -5.71
CA LEU A 270 -4.22 16.38 -5.25
C LEU A 270 -4.06 16.45 -3.73
N VAL A 271 -3.54 17.57 -3.24
CA VAL A 271 -3.37 17.83 -1.80
C VAL A 271 -4.36 18.89 -1.35
N PHE A 272 -5.03 18.59 -0.25
CA PHE A 272 -5.94 19.50 0.43
C PHE A 272 -5.45 19.74 1.85
N VAL A 273 -5.68 20.94 2.36
CA VAL A 273 -5.37 21.31 3.75
C VAL A 273 -6.61 21.89 4.42
N ASN A 274 -6.81 21.66 5.71
CA ASN A 274 -7.90 22.30 6.43
C ASN A 274 -7.56 23.73 6.88
N SER A 275 -8.60 24.46 7.27
CA SER A 275 -8.44 25.67 8.07
C SER A 275 -8.33 25.31 9.56
N CYS A 276 -7.50 26.05 10.30
CA CYS A 276 -7.37 25.93 11.75
C CYS A 276 -8.36 26.82 12.53
N GLY A 277 -9.48 27.17 11.88
CA GLY A 277 -10.46 28.11 12.42
C GLY A 277 -10.05 29.56 12.21
N THR A 278 -10.71 30.45 12.94
CA THR A 278 -10.51 31.91 12.83
C THR A 278 -9.26 32.41 13.52
N GLY A 279 -8.63 31.59 14.38
CA GLY A 279 -7.47 32.00 15.16
C GLY A 279 -7.77 33.08 16.21
N PHE A 280 -9.04 33.37 16.51
CA PHE A 280 -9.38 34.32 17.57
C PHE A 280 -8.94 33.79 18.92
N ASP A 281 -8.23 34.65 19.66
CA ASP A 281 -7.87 34.46 21.06
C ASP A 281 -9.14 34.30 21.91
N ASP A 282 -9.24 33.18 22.63
CA ASP A 282 -10.35 32.91 23.54
C ASP A 282 -10.12 33.44 24.96
N GLY A 283 -8.99 34.13 25.19
CA GLY A 283 -8.58 34.68 26.47
C GLY A 283 -7.98 33.65 27.43
N THR A 284 -7.62 32.45 26.95
CA THR A 284 -7.00 31.40 27.79
C THR A 284 -5.48 31.46 27.84
N ASP A 285 -4.85 32.41 27.13
CA ASP A 285 -3.39 32.53 26.95
C ASP A 285 -2.72 31.27 26.36
N LYS A 286 -3.50 30.37 25.75
CA LYS A 286 -2.99 29.14 25.11
C LYS A 286 -2.75 29.37 23.62
N LEU A 287 -1.76 28.66 23.09
CA LEU A 287 -1.49 28.66 21.65
C LEU A 287 -2.63 27.99 20.87
N ASN A 288 -2.82 28.38 19.61
CA ASN A 288 -3.68 27.65 18.68
C ASN A 288 -2.89 26.47 18.11
N GLY A 289 -3.05 25.29 18.71
CA GLY A 289 -2.24 24.11 18.37
C GLY A 289 -2.33 23.70 16.90
N CYS A 290 -3.50 23.77 16.29
CA CYS A 290 -3.63 23.52 14.84
C CYS A 290 -2.79 24.52 14.04
N GLN A 291 -2.86 25.81 14.35
CA GLN A 291 -2.12 26.85 13.63
C GLN A 291 -0.60 26.68 13.78
N GLU A 292 -0.11 26.39 14.99
CA GLU A 292 1.31 26.11 15.25
C GLU A 292 1.84 24.97 14.37
N VAL A 293 1.04 23.90 14.24
CA VAL A 293 1.40 22.75 13.40
C VAL A 293 1.32 23.11 11.93
N LYS A 294 0.27 23.79 11.51
CA LYS A 294 0.05 24.24 10.12
C LYS A 294 1.21 25.09 9.62
N ASP A 295 1.66 26.06 10.41
CA ASP A 295 2.71 27.00 10.02
C ASP A 295 4.04 26.32 9.71
N ILE A 296 4.32 25.17 10.34
CA ILE A 296 5.52 24.36 10.05
C ILE A 296 5.25 23.33 8.94
N VAL A 297 4.19 22.54 9.09
CA VAL A 297 3.94 21.39 8.22
C VAL A 297 3.58 21.86 6.81
N GLU A 298 2.67 22.83 6.66
CA GLU A 298 2.17 23.27 5.35
C GLU A 298 3.30 23.79 4.44
N GLN A 299 4.30 24.45 5.02
CA GLN A 299 5.45 24.99 4.29
C GLN A 299 6.41 23.90 3.78
N THR A 300 6.35 22.71 4.36
CA THR A 300 7.26 21.60 4.05
C THR A 300 6.61 20.49 3.25
N LEU A 301 5.30 20.59 2.99
CA LEU A 301 4.57 19.65 2.14
C LEU A 301 5.17 19.61 0.73
N LYS A 302 5.48 18.42 0.23
CA LYS A 302 5.83 18.19 -1.18
C LYS A 302 5.24 16.88 -1.67
N LEU A 303 4.71 16.91 -2.89
CA LEU A 303 4.37 15.70 -3.63
C LEU A 303 5.64 15.06 -4.19
N THR A 304 5.69 13.73 -4.14
CA THR A 304 6.75 12.92 -4.75
C THR A 304 6.34 12.39 -6.11
#